data_AF-A0A9W8FJ18-F1
#
_entry.id   AF-A0A9W8FJ18-F1
#
_cell.length_a   1.000
_cell.length_b   1.000
_cell.length_c   1.000
_cell.angle_alpha   90.00
_cell.angle_beta   90.00
_cell.angle_gamma   90.00
#
_symmetry.space_group_name_H-M   'P 1'
#
loop_
_entity.id
_entity.type
_entity.pdbx_description
1 polymer ?
#
loop_
_entity_poly.entity_id
_entity_poly.type
_entity_poly.pdbx_seq_one_letter_code
_entity_poly.pdbx_strand_id
1 'polypeptide(L)'
;MITGIYENGDTEPHFDYCEDIGDGRGFTAGIAGFCTGTGDAWMVIEEYKKLTGSYGDFEAMATDLEKYAKDGSDSTSGIENYCKTWESLGKSDKDFQKAQENIRDQQNYDPAEAASNKLGLKLDVSQGQIYDTGIQHGAGDDADGLLSLIDETNKSFTSDQAGDSGSTLTINGYQVDEIVWLKKFMDVRVSHLKSPKEKDNQSGNAWAKTTYRTDSYSNIIEQKEYMWTSTVKLLDNDGKPTTVSCSSGSSSTRRKRDTNGRPIRIRRKRVLVPPSGSPKKRRLRPILPRGPKQEL
;
A
#
# COMPACT_ATOMS: atom_id res chain seq x y z
N MET A 1 7.75 7.97 -4.24
CA MET A 1 7.28 6.57 -4.33
C MET A 1 6.38 6.46 -5.55
N ILE A 2 6.53 5.44 -6.42
CA ILE A 2 5.75 5.34 -7.68
C ILE A 2 4.23 5.35 -7.40
N THR A 3 3.78 4.58 -6.41
CA THR A 3 2.36 4.51 -6.02
C THR A 3 1.76 5.87 -5.62
N GLY A 4 2.56 6.83 -5.15
CA GLY A 4 2.08 8.18 -4.85
C GLY A 4 1.50 8.88 -6.08
N ILE A 5 2.13 8.69 -7.25
CA ILE A 5 1.65 9.25 -8.53
C ILE A 5 0.26 8.67 -8.81
N TYR A 6 0.09 7.38 -8.60
CA TYR A 6 -1.15 6.69 -8.92
C TYR A 6 -2.30 6.97 -7.97
N GLU A 7 -2.02 7.25 -6.69
CA GLU A 7 -3.03 7.66 -5.71
C GLU A 7 -3.37 9.15 -5.81
N ASN A 8 -2.36 10.01 -5.94
CA ASN A 8 -2.50 11.45 -5.68
C ASN A 8 -2.13 12.34 -6.87
N GLY A 9 -1.50 11.78 -7.91
CA GLY A 9 -0.97 12.54 -9.04
C GLY A 9 0.37 13.22 -8.78
N ASP A 10 1.01 12.97 -7.63
CA ASP A 10 2.32 13.52 -7.28
C ASP A 10 3.20 12.53 -6.50
N THR A 11 4.46 12.91 -6.28
CA THR A 11 5.45 12.08 -5.57
C THR A 11 5.64 12.47 -4.11
N GLU A 12 5.05 13.58 -3.69
CA GLU A 12 5.26 14.17 -2.37
C GLU A 12 4.35 13.49 -1.33
N PRO A 13 4.88 13.13 -0.15
CA PRO A 13 4.07 12.58 0.92
C PRO A 13 3.21 13.65 1.58
N HIS A 14 1.89 13.53 1.48
CA HIS A 14 0.91 14.43 2.11
C HIS A 14 0.66 14.05 3.58
N PHE A 15 1.65 14.27 4.45
CA PHE A 15 1.54 13.94 5.87
C PHE A 15 0.43 14.73 6.59
N ASP A 16 0.09 15.91 6.09
CA ASP A 16 -0.85 16.85 6.69
C ASP A 16 -2.25 16.80 6.08
N TYR A 17 -2.49 16.03 5.02
CA TYR A 17 -3.83 15.90 4.46
C TYR A 17 -4.83 15.37 5.51
N CYS A 18 -6.01 15.98 5.60
CA CYS A 18 -7.13 15.48 6.37
C CYS A 18 -8.45 16.03 5.84
N GLU A 19 -9.40 15.15 5.54
CA GLU A 19 -10.73 15.53 5.03
C GLU A 19 -11.76 14.45 5.38
N ASP A 20 -12.99 14.84 5.69
CA ASP A 20 -14.12 13.91 5.60
C ASP A 20 -14.68 14.02 4.18
N ILE A 21 -14.44 12.98 3.38
CA ILE A 21 -14.85 12.94 1.97
C ILE A 21 -16.27 12.37 1.78
N GLY A 22 -17.00 12.12 2.88
CA GLY A 22 -18.40 11.67 2.82
C GLY A 22 -18.58 10.24 2.29
N ASP A 23 -17.56 9.40 2.40
CA ASP A 23 -17.57 8.02 1.90
C ASP A 23 -17.99 6.97 2.96
N GLY A 24 -18.37 7.45 4.15
CA GLY A 24 -18.77 6.64 5.29
C GLY A 24 -17.61 5.96 6.01
N ARG A 25 -16.42 6.58 6.01
CA ARG A 25 -15.24 6.16 6.79
C ARG A 25 -14.81 7.20 7.84
N GLY A 26 -15.57 8.27 7.99
CA GLY A 26 -15.20 9.44 8.79
C GLY A 26 -14.05 10.22 8.12
N PHE A 27 -13.24 10.89 8.93
CA PHE A 27 -12.05 11.58 8.41
C PHE A 27 -11.05 10.60 7.79
N THR A 28 -10.53 10.96 6.61
CA THR A 28 -9.43 10.33 5.87
C THR A 28 -8.21 11.25 5.94
N ALA A 29 -7.04 10.75 6.34
CA ALA A 29 -5.88 11.59 6.62
C ALA A 29 -4.51 10.95 6.29
N GLY A 30 -3.52 11.81 6.05
CA GLY A 30 -2.11 11.46 5.93
C GLY A 30 -1.70 10.69 4.66
N ILE A 31 -0.45 10.21 4.67
CA ILE A 31 0.27 9.70 3.49
C ILE A 31 -0.33 8.44 2.83
N ALA A 32 -1.30 7.80 3.46
CA ALA A 32 -1.93 6.56 2.99
C ALA A 32 -3.46 6.58 3.10
N GLY A 33 -4.07 7.74 3.39
CA GLY A 33 -5.52 7.85 3.54
C GLY A 33 -6.05 7.06 4.75
N PHE A 34 -5.41 7.20 5.91
CA PHE A 34 -5.84 6.56 7.15
C PHE A 34 -7.21 7.08 7.58
N CYS A 35 -8.17 6.20 7.87
CA CYS A 35 -9.51 6.64 8.24
C CYS A 35 -9.85 6.37 9.71
N THR A 36 -10.57 7.30 10.32
CA THR A 36 -11.04 7.19 11.71
C THR A 36 -12.00 6.01 11.89
N GLY A 37 -12.93 5.80 10.96
CA GLY A 37 -13.90 4.71 10.99
C GLY A 37 -13.37 3.35 10.55
N THR A 38 -12.17 3.26 9.96
CA THR A 38 -11.52 1.96 9.67
C THR A 38 -10.46 1.58 10.70
N GLY A 39 -10.17 2.49 11.64
CA GLY A 39 -9.28 2.28 12.78
C GLY A 39 -7.79 2.40 12.50
N ASP A 40 -7.37 2.52 11.24
CA ASP A 40 -5.98 2.71 10.86
C ASP A 40 -5.47 4.12 11.20
N ALA A 41 -6.32 5.14 11.23
CA ALA A 41 -5.95 6.44 11.81
C ALA A 41 -5.66 6.34 13.32
N TRP A 42 -6.45 5.55 14.05
CA TRP A 42 -6.19 5.28 15.46
C TRP A 42 -4.86 4.55 15.67
N MET A 43 -4.51 3.60 14.79
CA MET A 43 -3.19 2.93 14.83
C MET A 43 -2.03 3.91 14.69
N VAL A 44 -2.15 4.95 13.84
CA VAL A 44 -1.13 6.00 13.71
C VAL A 44 -0.97 6.76 15.02
N ILE A 45 -2.09 7.14 15.65
CA ILE A 45 -2.09 7.88 16.91
C ILE A 45 -1.51 7.03 18.05
N GLU A 46 -1.80 5.74 18.09
CA GLU A 46 -1.17 4.80 19.03
C GLU A 46 0.33 4.64 18.79
N GLU A 47 0.77 4.60 17.53
CA GLU A 47 2.19 4.54 17.19
C GLU A 47 2.90 5.83 17.57
N TYR A 48 2.29 6.98 17.32
CA TYR A 48 2.81 8.27 17.77
C TYR A 48 2.99 8.29 19.29
N LYS A 49 1.98 7.84 20.05
CA LYS A 49 2.11 7.68 21.50
C LYS A 49 3.24 6.75 21.93
N LYS A 50 3.51 5.67 21.19
CA LYS A 50 4.65 4.79 21.51
C LYS A 50 5.99 5.49 21.28
N LEU A 51 6.07 6.36 20.27
CA LEU A 51 7.29 7.11 19.95
C LEU A 51 7.54 8.25 20.95
N THR A 52 6.48 8.97 21.36
CA THR A 52 6.60 10.19 22.16
C THR A 52 6.26 10.03 23.65
N GLY A 53 5.51 8.99 24.00
CA GLY A 53 5.04 8.72 25.37
C GLY A 53 3.63 9.26 25.71
N SER A 54 2.97 9.99 24.82
CA SER A 54 1.61 10.55 25.03
C SER A 54 0.84 10.68 23.70
N TYR A 55 -0.49 10.76 23.76
CA TYR A 55 -1.30 11.11 22.58
C TYR A 55 -1.16 12.59 22.17
N GLY A 56 -0.50 13.43 22.99
CA GLY A 56 -0.28 14.84 22.70
C GLY A 56 -1.60 15.59 22.49
N ASP A 57 -1.70 16.33 21.40
CA ASP A 57 -2.89 17.10 21.04
C ASP A 57 -4.12 16.22 20.71
N PHE A 58 -3.97 14.89 20.63
CA PHE A 58 -5.08 13.95 20.49
C PHE A 58 -5.68 13.49 21.83
N GLU A 59 -5.10 13.79 22.99
CA GLU A 59 -5.56 13.28 24.31
C GLU A 59 -7.06 13.51 24.55
N ALA A 60 -7.57 14.72 24.22
CA ALA A 60 -8.97 15.06 24.41
C ALA A 60 -9.94 14.27 23.50
N MET A 61 -9.45 13.74 22.37
CA MET A 61 -10.23 13.01 21.37
C MET A 61 -9.99 11.50 21.41
N ALA A 62 -8.99 11.04 22.17
CA ALA A 62 -8.49 9.67 22.13
C ALA A 62 -9.57 8.62 22.43
N THR A 63 -10.47 8.91 23.38
CA THR A 63 -11.55 7.99 23.75
C THR A 63 -12.55 7.80 22.61
N ASP A 64 -12.96 8.89 21.96
CA ASP A 64 -13.91 8.82 20.84
C ASP A 64 -13.26 8.21 19.59
N LEU A 65 -12.00 8.54 19.31
CA LEU A 65 -11.24 7.93 18.21
C LEU A 65 -11.09 6.41 18.38
N GLU A 66 -10.74 5.95 19.59
CA GLU A 66 -10.65 4.51 19.88
C GLU A 66 -12.01 3.83 19.72
N LYS A 67 -13.09 4.46 20.19
CA LYS A 67 -14.44 3.95 20.04
C LYS A 67 -14.84 3.84 18.57
N TYR A 68 -14.63 4.89 17.78
CA TYR A 68 -15.00 4.88 16.36
C TYR A 68 -14.21 3.85 15.56
N ALA A 69 -12.93 3.68 15.87
CA ALA A 69 -12.11 2.62 15.31
C ALA A 69 -12.66 1.21 15.61
N LYS A 70 -13.14 0.96 16.83
CA LYS A 70 -13.73 -0.33 17.24
C LYS A 70 -15.10 -0.58 16.62
N ASP A 71 -15.93 0.45 16.58
CA ASP A 71 -17.32 0.34 16.13
C ASP A 71 -17.46 0.40 14.61
N GLY A 72 -16.39 0.80 13.89
CA GLY A 72 -16.45 1.02 12.45
C GLY A 72 -17.28 2.27 12.08
N SER A 73 -17.27 3.28 12.95
CA SER A 73 -18.16 4.45 12.90
C SER A 73 -17.54 5.60 12.12
N ASP A 74 -18.32 6.27 11.28
CA ASP A 74 -17.95 7.50 10.56
C ASP A 74 -18.27 8.80 11.32
N SER A 75 -18.79 8.69 12.55
CA SER A 75 -19.09 9.85 13.40
C SER A 75 -17.88 10.78 13.61
N THR A 76 -18.13 12.08 13.52
CA THR A 76 -17.16 13.15 13.80
C THR A 76 -17.43 13.89 15.12
N SER A 77 -18.49 13.48 15.85
CA SER A 77 -18.84 14.07 17.15
C SER A 77 -17.71 13.85 18.17
N GLY A 78 -17.33 14.88 18.92
CA GLY A 78 -16.27 14.80 19.93
C GLY A 78 -14.84 14.79 19.37
N ILE A 79 -14.68 14.81 18.04
CA ILE A 79 -13.39 14.84 17.36
C ILE A 79 -13.28 16.03 16.37
N GLU A 80 -13.98 17.13 16.65
CA GLU A 80 -14.11 18.28 15.74
C GLU A 80 -12.75 18.94 15.42
N ASN A 81 -11.77 18.81 16.31
CA ASN A 81 -10.41 19.32 16.11
C ASN A 81 -9.46 18.33 15.41
N TYR A 82 -9.93 17.14 15.04
CA TYR A 82 -9.09 16.06 14.51
C TYR A 82 -8.23 16.51 13.32
N CYS A 83 -8.83 17.09 12.27
CA CYS A 83 -8.06 17.52 11.10
C CYS A 83 -7.11 18.67 11.41
N LYS A 84 -7.51 19.61 12.27
CA LYS A 84 -6.61 20.69 12.69
C LYS A 84 -5.37 20.15 13.40
N THR A 85 -5.56 19.18 14.31
CA THR A 85 -4.45 18.52 15.02
C THR A 85 -3.58 17.73 14.04
N TRP A 86 -4.20 16.94 13.16
CA TRP A 86 -3.49 16.14 12.16
C TRP A 86 -2.65 17.00 11.22
N GLU A 87 -3.22 18.06 10.66
CA GLU A 87 -2.54 18.99 9.77
C GLU A 87 -1.33 19.65 10.46
N SER A 88 -1.51 20.11 11.70
CA SER A 88 -0.45 20.78 12.47
C SER A 88 0.75 19.86 12.69
N LEU A 89 0.49 18.63 13.17
CA LEU A 89 1.53 17.64 13.42
C LEU A 89 2.13 17.12 12.11
N GLY A 90 1.30 16.85 11.10
CA GLY A 90 1.73 16.36 9.78
C GLY A 90 2.69 17.31 9.09
N LYS A 91 2.51 18.64 9.26
CA LYS A 91 3.39 19.66 8.68
C LYS A 91 4.79 19.68 9.26
N SER A 92 4.97 19.40 10.55
CA SER A 92 6.25 19.72 11.23
C SER A 92 6.76 18.71 12.26
N ASP A 93 5.91 17.84 12.82
CA ASP A 93 6.30 16.87 13.82
C ASP A 93 6.90 15.61 13.17
N LYS A 94 8.20 15.38 13.41
CA LYS A 94 8.95 14.27 12.81
C LYS A 94 8.55 12.90 13.37
N ASP A 95 8.12 12.82 14.62
CA ASP A 95 7.65 11.57 15.22
C ASP A 95 6.25 11.23 14.72
N PHE A 96 5.41 12.24 14.45
CA PHE A 96 4.11 12.01 13.83
C PHE A 96 4.23 11.58 12.36
N GLN A 97 5.10 12.23 11.59
CA GLN A 97 5.47 11.77 10.24
C GLN A 97 5.99 10.33 10.29
N LYS A 98 6.84 10.01 11.28
CA LYS A 98 7.38 8.65 11.45
C LYS A 98 6.32 7.62 11.81
N ALA A 99 5.36 7.98 12.66
CA ALA A 99 4.23 7.12 13.01
C ALA A 99 3.39 6.76 11.77
N GLN A 100 3.10 7.75 10.91
CA GLN A 100 2.41 7.52 9.64
C GLN A 100 3.18 6.56 8.72
N GLU A 101 4.50 6.76 8.57
CA GLU A 101 5.34 5.84 7.80
C GLU A 101 5.30 4.42 8.36
N ASN A 102 5.45 4.26 9.67
CA ASN A 102 5.46 2.95 10.32
C ASN A 102 4.15 2.20 10.10
N ILE A 103 3.00 2.88 10.21
CA ILE A 103 1.70 2.24 9.99
C ILE A 103 1.44 1.96 8.51
N ARG A 104 1.81 2.88 7.61
CA ARG A 104 1.79 2.60 6.16
C ARG A 104 2.61 1.35 5.86
N ASP A 105 3.81 1.26 6.39
CA ASP A 105 4.72 0.14 6.14
C ASP A 105 4.16 -1.15 6.73
N GLN A 106 3.66 -1.11 7.96
CA GLN A 106 3.06 -2.27 8.62
C GLN A 106 1.82 -2.80 7.87
N GLN A 107 0.96 -1.92 7.35
CA GLN A 107 -0.27 -2.32 6.68
C GLN A 107 -0.05 -2.72 5.21
N ASN A 108 0.93 -2.11 4.53
CA ASN A 108 1.07 -2.24 3.08
C ASN A 108 2.44 -2.80 2.66
N TYR A 109 3.53 -2.22 3.17
CA TYR A 109 4.88 -2.60 2.74
C TYR A 109 5.29 -3.99 3.26
N ASP A 110 5.18 -4.22 4.57
CA ASP A 110 5.61 -5.46 5.21
C ASP A 110 4.89 -6.70 4.62
N PRO A 111 3.55 -6.67 4.38
CA PRO A 111 2.88 -7.78 3.70
C PRO A 111 3.34 -7.98 2.25
N ALA A 112 3.53 -6.91 1.49
CA ALA A 112 4.02 -6.97 0.11
C ALA A 112 5.47 -7.48 0.04
N GLU A 113 6.33 -7.07 0.98
CA GLU A 113 7.69 -7.56 1.13
C GLU A 113 7.70 -9.04 1.51
N ALA A 114 6.83 -9.47 2.43
CA ALA A 114 6.69 -10.87 2.79
C ALA A 114 6.24 -11.74 1.61
N ALA A 115 5.26 -11.27 0.83
CA ALA A 115 4.81 -11.94 -0.39
C ALA A 115 5.94 -12.03 -1.44
N SER A 116 6.65 -10.93 -1.67
CA SER A 116 7.79 -10.86 -2.60
C SER A 116 8.92 -11.82 -2.19
N ASN A 117 9.29 -11.83 -0.91
CA ASN A 117 10.30 -12.75 -0.37
C ASN A 117 9.86 -14.22 -0.51
N LYS A 118 8.57 -14.52 -0.30
CA LYS A 118 8.03 -15.88 -0.44
C LYS A 118 8.09 -16.39 -1.88
N LEU A 119 7.80 -15.51 -2.85
CA LEU A 119 7.93 -15.80 -4.28
C LEU A 119 9.39 -15.89 -4.73
N GLY A 120 10.30 -15.24 -4.01
CA GLY A 120 11.71 -15.15 -4.39
C GLY A 120 12.00 -14.06 -5.44
N LEU A 121 11.15 -13.02 -5.50
CA LEU A 121 11.29 -11.90 -6.44
C LEU A 121 12.61 -11.16 -6.23
N LYS A 122 13.35 -10.92 -7.31
CA LYS A 122 14.64 -10.24 -7.28
C LYS A 122 14.62 -8.89 -7.99
N LEU A 123 13.66 -8.67 -8.89
CA LEU A 123 13.59 -7.46 -9.70
C LEU A 123 12.76 -6.39 -8.98
N ASP A 124 13.25 -5.16 -9.00
CA ASP A 124 12.60 -4.02 -8.34
C ASP A 124 11.23 -3.74 -8.96
N VAL A 125 11.10 -3.94 -10.28
CA VAL A 125 9.81 -3.82 -10.99
C VAL A 125 8.75 -4.79 -10.48
N SER A 126 9.13 -6.04 -10.16
CA SER A 126 8.21 -7.03 -9.62
C SER A 126 7.79 -6.66 -8.21
N GLN A 127 8.76 -6.32 -7.34
CA GLN A 127 8.50 -5.95 -5.95
C GLN A 127 7.64 -4.68 -5.85
N GLY A 128 7.93 -3.69 -6.70
CA GLY A 128 7.12 -2.48 -6.80
C GLY A 128 5.67 -2.80 -7.19
N GLN A 129 5.46 -3.71 -8.15
CA GLN A 129 4.12 -4.05 -8.58
C GLN A 129 3.33 -4.85 -7.53
N ILE A 130 4.00 -5.72 -6.76
CA ILE A 130 3.39 -6.39 -5.60
C ILE A 130 2.97 -5.37 -4.54
N TYR A 131 3.83 -4.37 -4.26
CA TYR A 131 3.51 -3.30 -3.32
C TYR A 131 2.33 -2.44 -3.80
N ASP A 132 2.34 -1.97 -5.05
CA ASP A 132 1.25 -1.17 -5.62
C ASP A 132 -0.08 -1.95 -5.63
N THR A 133 -0.02 -3.24 -5.96
CA THR A 133 -1.21 -4.10 -5.88
C THR A 133 -1.69 -4.23 -4.44
N GLY A 134 -0.79 -4.40 -3.48
CA GLY A 134 -1.13 -4.45 -2.05
C GLY A 134 -1.82 -3.18 -1.54
N ILE A 135 -1.42 -2.00 -2.05
CA ILE A 135 -2.06 -0.73 -1.72
C ILE A 135 -3.49 -0.68 -2.26
N GLN A 136 -3.69 -1.00 -3.54
CA GLN A 136 -5.00 -0.86 -4.19
C GLN A 136 -5.97 -1.99 -3.83
N HIS A 137 -5.50 -3.22 -3.86
CA HIS A 137 -6.31 -4.42 -3.63
C HIS A 137 -6.37 -4.79 -2.14
N GLY A 138 -5.47 -4.28 -1.31
CA GLY A 138 -5.25 -4.79 0.04
C GLY A 138 -4.37 -6.06 0.03
N ALA A 139 -3.58 -6.24 1.08
CA ALA A 139 -2.66 -7.38 1.22
C ALA A 139 -3.31 -8.68 1.77
N GLY A 140 -4.64 -8.73 1.84
CA GLY A 140 -5.41 -9.85 2.38
C GLY A 140 -5.57 -11.03 1.40
N ASP A 141 -6.34 -12.02 1.85
CA ASP A 141 -6.67 -13.27 1.15
C ASP A 141 -8.13 -13.33 0.64
N ASP A 142 -8.83 -12.19 0.70
CA ASP A 142 -10.13 -12.02 0.07
C ASP A 142 -10.07 -12.21 -1.47
N ALA A 143 -11.21 -12.29 -2.14
CA ALA A 143 -11.25 -12.75 -3.54
C ALA A 143 -10.49 -11.84 -4.54
N ASP A 144 -10.37 -10.55 -4.21
CA ASP A 144 -9.70 -9.53 -5.01
C ASP A 144 -8.35 -9.10 -4.42
N GLY A 145 -7.88 -9.72 -3.35
CA GLY A 145 -6.72 -9.30 -2.56
C GLY A 145 -5.40 -9.80 -3.14
N LEU A 146 -4.30 -9.13 -2.78
CA LEU A 146 -2.97 -9.43 -3.32
C LEU A 146 -2.62 -10.93 -3.29
N LEU A 147 -2.88 -11.61 -2.16
CA LEU A 147 -2.52 -13.02 -2.03
C LEU A 147 -3.36 -13.92 -2.95
N SER A 148 -4.61 -13.57 -3.19
CA SER A 148 -5.50 -14.27 -4.14
C SER A 148 -5.07 -14.06 -5.58
N LEU A 149 -4.65 -12.85 -5.96
CA LEU A 149 -4.10 -12.58 -7.30
C LEU A 149 -2.79 -13.36 -7.53
N ILE A 150 -1.92 -13.44 -6.52
CA ILE A 150 -0.69 -14.26 -6.58
C ILE A 150 -1.02 -15.75 -6.75
N ASP A 151 -1.98 -16.27 -5.97
CA ASP A 151 -2.39 -17.67 -6.06
C ASP A 151 -3.01 -18.02 -7.42
N GLU A 152 -3.90 -17.17 -7.94
CA GLU A 152 -4.50 -17.31 -9.26
C GLU A 152 -3.43 -17.28 -10.37
N THR A 153 -2.45 -16.37 -10.26
CA THR A 153 -1.31 -16.29 -11.17
C THR A 153 -0.48 -17.58 -11.13
N ASN A 154 -0.11 -18.04 -9.94
CA ASN A 154 0.71 -19.25 -9.79
C ASN A 154 0.02 -20.49 -10.36
N LYS A 155 -1.29 -20.65 -10.13
CA LYS A 155 -2.09 -21.75 -10.69
C LYS A 155 -2.13 -21.79 -12.21
N SER A 156 -1.88 -20.67 -12.89
CA SER A 156 -1.88 -20.61 -14.35
C SER A 156 -0.61 -21.18 -15.00
N PHE A 157 0.47 -21.40 -14.23
CA PHE A 157 1.70 -21.98 -14.73
C PHE A 157 1.70 -23.51 -14.55
N THR A 158 1.66 -24.23 -15.68
CA THR A 158 1.63 -25.71 -15.76
C THR A 158 2.83 -26.32 -16.49
N SER A 159 3.84 -25.50 -16.80
CA SER A 159 5.07 -25.89 -17.47
C SER A 159 6.14 -24.82 -17.25
N ASP A 160 7.41 -25.17 -17.44
CA ASP A 160 8.51 -24.20 -17.44
C ASP A 160 8.25 -23.10 -18.49
N GLN A 161 8.62 -21.85 -18.15
CA GLN A 161 8.48 -20.70 -19.04
C GLN A 161 9.76 -19.87 -19.00
N ALA A 162 10.52 -19.92 -20.09
CA ALA A 162 11.76 -19.15 -20.22
C ALA A 162 11.48 -17.68 -20.58
N GLY A 163 12.43 -16.82 -20.23
CA GLY A 163 12.46 -15.41 -20.57
C GLY A 163 13.89 -14.88 -20.50
N ASP A 164 14.05 -13.57 -20.66
CA ASP A 164 15.35 -12.91 -20.74
C ASP A 164 15.64 -11.97 -19.56
N SER A 165 14.87 -12.09 -18.46
CA SER A 165 15.02 -11.19 -17.30
C SER A 165 16.28 -11.43 -16.47
N GLY A 166 16.89 -12.63 -16.61
CA GLY A 166 18.00 -13.07 -15.76
C GLY A 166 17.57 -13.47 -14.35
N SER A 167 16.26 -13.49 -14.05
CA SER A 167 15.70 -14.00 -12.80
C SER A 167 14.66 -15.10 -13.06
N THR A 168 14.66 -16.12 -12.20
CA THR A 168 13.78 -17.29 -12.33
C THR A 168 13.17 -17.62 -10.99
N LEU A 169 11.87 -17.85 -10.99
CA LEU A 169 11.06 -18.29 -9.86
C LEU A 169 10.76 -19.78 -10.00
N THR A 170 10.55 -20.45 -8.86
CA THR A 170 10.01 -21.83 -8.84
C THR A 170 8.53 -21.76 -8.47
N ILE A 171 7.65 -21.97 -9.44
CA ILE A 171 6.20 -21.87 -9.30
C ILE A 171 5.59 -23.25 -9.55
N ASN A 172 4.98 -23.86 -8.52
CA ASN A 172 4.38 -25.20 -8.61
C ASN A 172 5.33 -26.29 -9.15
N GLY A 173 6.64 -26.15 -8.91
CA GLY A 173 7.67 -27.06 -9.41
C GLY A 173 8.20 -26.72 -10.81
N TYR A 174 7.65 -25.70 -11.47
CA TYR A 174 8.11 -25.20 -12.77
C TYR A 174 9.05 -24.01 -12.62
N GLN A 175 10.02 -23.91 -13.51
CA GLN A 175 10.94 -22.79 -13.60
C GLN A 175 10.35 -21.72 -14.52
N VAL A 176 10.01 -20.57 -13.94
CA VAL A 176 9.32 -19.46 -14.64
C VAL A 176 10.18 -18.21 -14.53
N ASP A 177 10.51 -17.60 -15.67
CA ASP A 177 11.16 -16.29 -15.70
C ASP A 177 10.33 -15.25 -14.94
N GLU A 178 11.00 -14.42 -14.14
CA GLU A 178 10.32 -13.49 -13.24
C GLU A 178 9.46 -12.46 -13.99
N ILE A 179 9.89 -11.98 -15.16
CA ILE A 179 9.12 -11.02 -15.97
C ILE A 179 7.96 -11.72 -16.69
N VAL A 180 8.12 -12.98 -17.08
CA VAL A 180 7.00 -13.80 -17.59
C VAL A 180 5.93 -13.96 -16.52
N TRP A 181 6.34 -14.26 -15.28
CA TRP A 181 5.43 -14.32 -14.14
C TRP A 181 4.75 -12.97 -13.88
N LEU A 182 5.52 -11.88 -13.88
CA LEU A 182 5.01 -10.53 -13.62
C LEU A 182 3.98 -10.09 -14.66
N LYS A 183 4.21 -10.34 -15.94
CA LYS A 183 3.23 -10.04 -17.00
C LYS A 183 1.92 -10.79 -16.75
N LYS A 184 2.00 -12.08 -16.41
CA LYS A 184 0.82 -12.89 -16.09
C LYS A 184 0.09 -12.37 -14.84
N PHE A 185 0.84 -11.97 -13.81
CA PHE A 185 0.28 -11.34 -12.62
C PHE A 185 -0.48 -10.06 -12.94
N MET A 186 0.06 -9.21 -13.82
CA MET A 186 -0.62 -7.99 -14.26
C MET A 186 -1.88 -8.29 -15.07
N ASP A 187 -1.89 -9.32 -15.92
CA ASP A 187 -3.10 -9.75 -16.62
C ASP A 187 -4.22 -10.16 -15.64
N VAL A 188 -3.87 -10.94 -14.62
CA VAL A 188 -4.79 -11.33 -13.54
C VAL A 188 -5.29 -10.09 -12.79
N ARG A 189 -4.40 -9.16 -12.44
CA ARG A 189 -4.76 -7.90 -11.79
C ARG A 189 -5.74 -7.09 -12.64
N VAL A 190 -5.47 -6.91 -13.94
CA VAL A 190 -6.38 -6.19 -14.84
C VAL A 190 -7.75 -6.87 -14.92
N SER A 191 -7.80 -8.20 -14.91
CA SER A 191 -9.07 -8.93 -14.86
C SER A 191 -9.87 -8.61 -13.60
N HIS A 192 -9.23 -8.58 -12.43
CA HIS A 192 -9.87 -8.25 -11.16
C HIS A 192 -10.26 -6.77 -11.07
N LEU A 193 -9.49 -5.86 -11.67
CA LEU A 193 -9.86 -4.44 -11.77
C LEU A 193 -11.11 -4.23 -12.64
N LYS A 194 -11.20 -4.94 -13.77
CA LYS A 194 -12.33 -4.84 -14.72
C LYS A 194 -13.56 -5.62 -14.26
N SER A 195 -13.39 -6.64 -13.42
CA SER A 195 -14.47 -7.49 -12.93
C SER A 195 -14.19 -7.96 -11.51
N PRO A 196 -14.31 -7.05 -10.51
CA PRO A 196 -14.06 -7.39 -9.11
C PRO A 196 -15.01 -8.47 -8.61
N LYS A 197 -14.50 -9.42 -7.84
CA LYS A 197 -15.27 -10.53 -7.27
C LYS A 197 -16.00 -10.12 -6.00
N GLU A 198 -15.47 -9.18 -5.22
CA GLU A 198 -16.15 -8.64 -4.05
C GLU A 198 -17.21 -7.60 -4.43
N LYS A 199 -18.40 -7.74 -3.82
CA LYS A 199 -19.55 -6.86 -4.11
C LYS A 199 -19.27 -5.38 -3.85
N ASP A 200 -18.50 -5.08 -2.80
CA ASP A 200 -18.15 -3.71 -2.43
C ASP A 200 -17.28 -3.03 -3.51
N ASN A 201 -16.51 -3.81 -4.27
CA ASN A 201 -15.63 -3.34 -5.33
C ASN A 201 -16.33 -3.21 -6.69
N GLN A 202 -17.50 -3.85 -6.88
CA GLN A 202 -18.28 -3.80 -8.12
C GLN A 202 -19.00 -2.46 -8.33
N SER A 203 -19.13 -1.66 -7.28
CA SER A 203 -19.92 -0.42 -7.32
C SER A 203 -19.19 0.71 -8.06
N GLY A 204 -19.85 1.33 -9.04
CA GLY A 204 -19.40 2.58 -9.68
C GLY A 204 -18.28 2.46 -10.71
N ASN A 205 -17.85 1.23 -11.05
CA ASN A 205 -16.82 0.96 -12.07
C ASN A 205 -15.49 1.73 -11.84
N ALA A 206 -15.21 2.12 -10.59
CA ALA A 206 -14.04 2.94 -10.25
C ALA A 206 -12.73 2.18 -10.50
N TRP A 207 -12.69 0.89 -10.15
CA TRP A 207 -11.51 0.03 -10.31
C TRP A 207 -11.14 -0.20 -11.79
N ALA A 208 -12.12 -0.35 -12.68
CA ALA A 208 -11.85 -0.55 -14.10
C ALA A 208 -11.16 0.66 -14.75
N LYS A 209 -11.26 1.85 -14.13
CA LYS A 209 -10.61 3.09 -14.60
C LYS A 209 -9.15 3.20 -14.15
N THR A 210 -8.66 2.31 -13.30
CA THR A 210 -7.31 2.40 -12.72
C THR A 210 -6.29 1.46 -13.38
N THR A 211 -6.55 0.95 -14.59
CA THR A 211 -5.60 0.10 -15.32
C THR A 211 -4.34 0.85 -15.75
N TYR A 212 -4.35 2.18 -15.74
CA TYR A 212 -3.15 2.99 -16.01
C TYR A 212 -1.96 2.59 -15.13
N ARG A 213 -2.21 2.07 -13.91
CA ARG A 213 -1.18 1.55 -13.02
C ARG A 213 -0.45 0.37 -13.64
N THR A 214 -1.19 -0.62 -14.16
CA THR A 214 -0.60 -1.78 -14.85
C THR A 214 0.01 -1.41 -16.20
N ASP A 215 -0.56 -0.43 -16.89
CA ASP A 215 -0.02 0.08 -18.16
C ASP A 215 1.35 0.76 -17.93
N SER A 216 1.49 1.51 -16.83
CA SER A 216 2.76 2.11 -16.43
C SER A 216 3.83 1.05 -16.10
N TYR A 217 3.49 -0.02 -15.36
CA TYR A 217 4.45 -1.10 -15.12
C TYR A 217 4.80 -1.87 -16.40
N SER A 218 3.84 -2.01 -17.32
CA SER A 218 4.11 -2.59 -18.64
C SER A 218 5.12 -1.74 -19.42
N ASN A 219 5.01 -0.41 -19.36
CA ASN A 219 5.98 0.50 -19.95
C ASN A 219 7.39 0.39 -19.34
N ILE A 220 7.52 0.17 -18.03
CA ILE A 220 8.81 -0.11 -17.36
C ILE A 220 9.43 -1.42 -17.91
N ILE A 221 8.59 -2.46 -18.05
CA ILE A 221 9.01 -3.77 -18.57
C ILE A 221 9.45 -3.69 -20.03
N GLU A 222 8.72 -2.96 -20.87
CA GLU A 222 9.07 -2.76 -22.29
C GLU A 222 10.42 -2.07 -22.47
N GLN A 223 10.76 -1.14 -21.57
CA GLN A 223 12.07 -0.47 -21.53
C GLN A 223 13.17 -1.33 -20.91
N LYS A 224 12.84 -2.52 -20.39
CA LYS A 224 13.73 -3.42 -19.64
C LYS A 224 14.35 -2.77 -18.39
N GLU A 225 13.67 -1.79 -17.79
CA GLU A 225 14.09 -1.15 -16.53
C GLU A 225 13.69 -2.01 -15.31
N TYR A 226 14.24 -3.22 -15.21
CA TYR A 226 13.85 -4.19 -14.18
C TYR A 226 14.43 -3.91 -12.79
N MET A 227 15.61 -3.27 -12.75
CA MET A 227 16.32 -2.87 -11.53
C MET A 227 16.42 -1.35 -11.49
N TRP A 228 16.03 -0.75 -10.37
CA TRP A 228 15.93 0.70 -10.21
C TRP A 228 17.09 1.21 -9.36
N THR A 229 17.99 1.96 -9.98
CA THR A 229 19.20 2.46 -9.31
C THR A 229 19.01 3.89 -8.82
N SER A 230 18.83 4.84 -9.74
CA SER A 230 18.71 6.27 -9.45
C SER A 230 17.38 6.86 -9.91
N THR A 231 16.86 6.40 -11.04
CA THR A 231 15.59 6.83 -11.59
C THR A 231 14.88 5.66 -12.25
N VAL A 232 13.57 5.78 -12.38
CA VAL A 232 12.73 4.88 -13.18
C VAL A 232 11.80 5.72 -14.06
N LYS A 233 11.71 5.35 -15.34
CA LYS A 233 10.80 5.98 -16.30
C LYS A 233 9.50 5.20 -16.37
N LEU A 234 8.38 5.90 -16.23
CA LEU A 234 7.06 5.28 -16.11
C LEU A 234 5.98 6.21 -16.68
N LEU A 235 4.72 5.79 -16.65
CA LEU A 235 3.58 6.60 -17.09
C LEU A 235 2.79 7.10 -15.89
N ASP A 236 2.38 8.36 -15.91
CA ASP A 236 1.45 8.90 -14.90
C ASP A 236 0.00 8.43 -15.14
N ASN A 237 -0.94 8.98 -14.38
CA ASN A 237 -2.35 8.59 -14.41
C ASN A 237 -3.05 8.92 -15.73
N ASP A 238 -2.48 9.85 -16.51
CA ASP A 238 -2.96 10.22 -17.84
C ASP A 238 -2.24 9.44 -18.96
N GLY A 239 -1.33 8.52 -18.61
CA GLY A 239 -0.49 7.82 -19.58
C GLY A 239 0.66 8.65 -20.12
N LYS A 240 1.02 9.78 -19.48
CA LYS A 240 2.14 10.61 -19.92
C LYS A 240 3.45 10.12 -19.32
N PRO A 241 4.56 10.10 -20.09
CA PRO A 241 5.87 9.75 -19.56
C PRO A 241 6.29 10.67 -18.40
N THR A 242 6.72 10.06 -17.31
CA THR A 242 7.26 10.73 -16.12
C THR A 242 8.49 9.97 -15.61
N THR A 243 9.28 10.61 -14.75
CA THR A 243 10.49 10.03 -14.16
C THR A 243 10.45 10.21 -12.66
N VAL A 244 10.63 9.11 -11.94
CA VAL A 244 10.72 9.13 -10.47
C VAL A 244 12.17 8.93 -10.06
N SER A 245 12.68 9.85 -9.25
CA SER A 245 13.95 9.68 -8.56
C SER A 245 13.80 8.62 -7.47
N CYS A 246 14.63 7.59 -7.55
CA CYS A 246 14.84 6.65 -6.47
C CYS A 246 15.75 7.36 -5.47
N SER A 247 15.17 7.98 -4.44
CA SER A 247 15.99 8.43 -3.33
C SER A 247 16.66 7.19 -2.72
N SER A 248 17.97 7.28 -2.50
CA SER A 248 18.66 6.41 -1.55
C SER A 248 18.10 6.75 -0.17
N GLY A 249 16.91 6.24 0.13
CA GLY A 249 16.32 6.36 1.44
C GLY A 249 17.35 5.92 2.44
N SER A 250 17.71 6.84 3.35
CA SER A 250 18.38 6.55 4.62
C SER A 250 17.94 5.18 5.05
N SER A 251 18.89 4.25 5.12
CA SER A 251 18.67 2.84 5.39
C SER A 251 17.43 2.64 6.25
N SER A 252 16.29 2.29 5.63
CA SER A 252 15.49 1.26 6.27
C SER A 252 16.51 0.16 6.42
N THR A 253 16.87 -0.14 7.67
CA THR A 253 17.85 -1.18 7.92
C THR A 253 17.36 -2.37 7.13
N ARG A 254 18.04 -2.69 6.03
CA ARG A 254 18.02 -4.00 5.40
C ARG A 254 18.40 -4.88 6.58
N ARG A 255 17.39 -5.41 7.30
CA ARG A 255 17.59 -6.03 8.62
C ARG A 255 18.71 -7.02 8.38
N LYS A 256 19.85 -6.81 9.07
CA LYS A 256 21.09 -7.54 8.77
C LYS A 256 20.73 -9.01 8.57
N ARG A 257 20.98 -9.50 7.36
CA ARG A 257 20.81 -10.91 7.03
C ARG A 257 22.11 -11.61 7.40
N ASP A 258 22.02 -12.82 7.93
CA ASP A 258 23.22 -13.63 8.13
C ASP A 258 23.83 -14.02 6.78
N THR A 259 25.00 -14.67 6.80
CA THR A 259 25.71 -15.14 5.58
C THR A 259 24.89 -16.13 4.74
N ASN A 260 23.73 -16.59 5.24
CA ASN A 260 22.80 -17.49 4.57
C ASN A 260 21.47 -16.80 4.19
N GLY A 261 21.41 -15.46 4.25
CA GLY A 261 20.25 -14.68 3.81
C GLY A 261 19.06 -14.66 4.79
N ARG A 262 19.20 -15.20 6.01
CA ARG A 262 18.12 -15.23 7.01
C ARG A 262 18.08 -13.94 7.84
N PRO A 263 16.88 -13.43 8.21
CA PRO A 263 16.77 -12.26 9.07
C PRO A 263 17.38 -12.53 10.45
N ILE A 264 18.31 -11.69 10.93
CA ILE A 264 18.83 -11.78 12.31
C ILE A 264 17.70 -11.44 13.29
N ARG A 265 17.26 -12.44 14.08
CA ARG A 265 16.21 -12.27 15.09
C ARG A 265 16.75 -11.53 16.31
N ILE A 266 16.31 -10.29 16.50
CA ILE A 266 16.32 -9.66 17.83
C ILE A 266 15.21 -10.33 18.65
N ARG A 267 15.55 -10.95 19.79
CA ARG A 267 14.57 -11.56 20.69
C ARG A 267 13.61 -10.49 21.23
N ARG A 268 12.43 -10.34 20.63
CA ARG A 268 11.29 -9.67 21.25
C ARG A 268 10.49 -10.70 22.04
N LYS A 269 10.16 -10.38 23.30
CA LYS A 269 9.29 -11.20 24.15
C LYS A 269 7.97 -11.47 23.41
N ARG A 270 7.49 -12.71 23.53
CA ARG A 270 6.27 -13.22 22.92
C ARG A 270 5.08 -12.43 23.50
N VAL A 271 4.53 -11.50 22.74
CA VAL A 271 3.23 -10.90 23.03
C VAL A 271 2.19 -11.83 22.42
N LEU A 272 1.33 -12.40 23.26
CA LEU A 272 0.14 -13.14 22.84
C LEU A 272 -0.82 -12.13 22.21
N VAL A 273 -0.99 -12.23 20.89
CA VAL A 273 -2.06 -11.53 20.17
C VAL A 273 -3.35 -12.32 20.44
N PRO A 274 -4.39 -11.73 21.06
CA PRO A 274 -5.68 -12.40 21.18
C PRO A 274 -6.29 -12.59 19.77
N PRO A 275 -7.14 -13.60 19.55
CA PRO A 275 -7.76 -13.83 18.26
C PRO A 275 -8.65 -12.62 17.94
N SER A 276 -8.18 -11.74 17.05
CA SER A 276 -9.00 -10.70 16.48
C SER A 276 -10.02 -11.38 15.56
N GLY A 277 -11.28 -11.43 15.99
CA GLY A 277 -12.37 -11.61 15.03
C GLY A 277 -12.24 -10.47 14.02
N SER A 278 -11.93 -10.81 12.78
CA SER A 278 -11.70 -9.83 11.71
C SER A 278 -12.90 -8.90 11.58
N PRO A 279 -12.79 -7.60 11.94
CA PRO A 279 -13.72 -6.62 11.44
C PRO A 279 -13.57 -6.65 9.92
N LYS A 280 -14.67 -6.71 9.17
CA LYS A 280 -14.62 -6.57 7.71
C LYS A 280 -13.90 -5.27 7.40
N LYS A 281 -12.62 -5.33 7.01
CA LYS A 281 -11.85 -4.17 6.59
C LYS A 281 -12.57 -3.57 5.38
N ARG A 282 -13.26 -2.45 5.54
CA ARG A 282 -13.70 -1.64 4.41
C ARG A 282 -12.43 -1.18 3.71
N ARG A 283 -12.17 -1.74 2.51
CA ARG A 283 -10.98 -1.42 1.70
C ARG A 283 -10.91 0.07 1.40
N LEU A 284 -9.72 0.58 1.15
CA LEU A 284 -9.52 1.90 0.55
C LEU A 284 -10.33 1.96 -0.76
N ARG A 285 -11.23 2.94 -0.90
CA ARG A 285 -11.70 3.31 -2.26
C ARG A 285 -10.52 4.04 -2.89
N PRO A 286 -10.14 3.74 -4.15
CA PRO A 286 -9.16 4.55 -4.85
C PRO A 286 -9.59 6.01 -4.77
N ILE A 287 -8.72 6.89 -4.28
CA ILE A 287 -8.90 8.32 -4.45
C ILE A 287 -8.75 8.53 -5.96
N LEU A 288 -9.88 8.77 -6.65
CA LEU A 288 -9.79 9.19 -8.04
C LEU A 288 -9.05 10.53 -8.04
N PRO A 289 -7.97 10.70 -8.82
CA PRO A 289 -7.27 11.98 -8.89
C PRO A 289 -8.30 13.05 -9.24
N ARG A 290 -8.38 14.11 -8.41
CA ARG A 290 -9.20 15.27 -8.73
C ARG A 290 -8.64 15.85 -10.03
N GLY A 291 -9.49 15.97 -11.06
CA GLY A 291 -9.15 16.78 -12.23
C GLY A 291 -8.72 18.19 -11.80
N PRO A 292 -7.95 18.91 -12.63
CA PRO A 292 -7.42 20.21 -12.27
C PRO A 292 -8.55 21.10 -11.74
N LYS A 293 -8.32 21.74 -10.58
CA LYS A 293 -9.22 22.76 -10.05
C LYS A 293 -9.46 23.77 -11.17
N GLN A 294 -10.68 23.81 -11.69
CA GLN A 294 -11.10 24.96 -12.48
C GLN A 294 -11.08 26.13 -11.51
N GLU A 295 -10.14 27.06 -11.72
CA GLU A 295 -10.22 28.38 -11.12
C GLU A 295 -11.53 29.02 -11.61
N LEU A 296 -12.43 29.27 -10.66
CA LEU A 296 -13.56 30.17 -10.75
C LEU A 296 -13.49 31.12 -9.57
#